data_AF-A0A9X2KT94-F1
#
_entry.id   AF-A0A9X2KT94-F1
#
_cell.length_a   1.000
_cell.length_b   1.000
_cell.length_c   1.000
_cell.angle_alpha   90.00
_cell.angle_beta   90.00
_cell.angle_gamma   90.00
#
_symmetry.space_group_name_H-M   'P 1'
#
loop_
_entity.id
_entity.type
_entity.pdbx_description
1 polymer ?
#
loop_
_entity_poly.entity_id
_entity_poly.type
_entity_poly.pdbx_seq_one_letter_code
_entity_poly.pdbx_strand_id
1 'polypeptide(L)'
;MKSVISTLILFLASLSYADDDANLSVGWGTDHGGAAGLRYALNRGASKYYGTVSLLGYSSSAGAEAGYGVGWEHLVSGDKHALGVFAGTVAVDFNGDETAVYHGLAGTYNYYFRGFSERTLVVGGSIYGGTTSSNERLFEDDKYGINAKLAFQW
;
A
#
# COMPACT_ATOMS: atom_id res chain seq x y z
N MET A 1 15.45 10.02 -17.51
CA MET A 1 14.83 10.04 -16.16
C MET A 1 13.81 11.16 -15.98
N LYS A 2 14.09 12.41 -16.38
CA LYS A 2 13.12 13.53 -16.26
C LYS A 2 11.79 13.28 -17.01
N SER A 3 11.86 12.69 -18.20
CA SER A 3 10.70 12.39 -19.04
C SER A 3 9.78 11.32 -18.45
N VAL A 4 10.32 10.29 -17.78
CA VAL A 4 9.51 9.20 -17.19
C VAL A 4 8.68 9.70 -16.01
N ILE A 5 9.25 10.57 -15.17
CA ILE A 5 8.55 11.19 -14.04
C ILE A 5 7.43 12.10 -14.55
N SER A 6 7.69 12.90 -15.60
CA SER A 6 6.66 13.75 -16.21
C SER A 6 5.52 12.94 -16.85
N THR A 7 5.82 11.81 -17.50
CA THR A 7 4.81 10.91 -18.06
C THR A 7 3.97 10.24 -16.97
N LEU A 8 4.60 9.82 -15.86
CA LEU A 8 3.90 9.26 -14.71
C LEU A 8 2.97 10.30 -14.05
N ILE A 9 3.43 11.53 -13.88
CA ILE A 9 2.61 12.63 -13.32
C ILE A 9 1.43 12.96 -14.25
N LEU A 10 1.64 12.98 -15.57
CA LEU A 10 0.57 13.21 -16.55
C LEU A 10 -0.45 12.06 -16.59
N PHE A 11 0.00 10.82 -16.43
CA PHE A 11 -0.89 9.67 -16.31
C PHE A 11 -1.71 9.73 -15.01
N LEU A 12 -1.08 10.06 -13.89
CA LEU A 12 -1.77 10.23 -12.60
C LEU A 12 -2.77 11.38 -12.60
N ALA A 13 -2.49 12.46 -13.32
CA ALA A 13 -3.41 13.58 -13.50
C ALA A 13 -4.67 13.19 -14.32
N SER A 14 -4.57 12.20 -15.21
CA SER A 14 -5.74 11.69 -15.96
C SER A 14 -6.66 10.79 -15.12
N LEU A 15 -6.18 10.27 -13.99
CA LEU A 15 -6.97 9.47 -13.04
C LEU A 15 -7.75 10.32 -12.02
N SER A 16 -7.60 11.65 -12.05
CA SER A 16 -8.31 12.59 -11.15
C SER A 16 -9.82 12.71 -11.42
N TYR A 17 -10.36 11.99 -12.40
CA TYR A 17 -11.80 11.79 -12.56
C TYR A 17 -12.24 10.65 -11.61
N ALA A 18 -12.21 10.93 -10.31
CA ALA A 18 -12.84 10.08 -9.31
C ALA A 18 -14.34 10.42 -9.32
N ASP A 19 -15.12 9.56 -9.95
CA ASP A 19 -16.56 9.42 -9.67
C ASP A 19 -16.74 9.08 -8.18
N ASP A 20 -17.90 9.33 -7.56
CA ASP A 20 -18.16 9.01 -6.12
C ASP A 20 -17.87 7.52 -5.79
N ASP A 21 -17.82 6.68 -6.83
CA ASP A 21 -17.53 5.26 -6.84
C ASP A 21 -16.03 4.90 -6.75
N ALA A 22 -15.10 5.86 -6.75
CA ALA A 22 -13.66 5.57 -6.68
C ALA A 22 -12.88 6.57 -5.82
N ASN A 23 -11.74 6.14 -5.30
CA ASN A 23 -10.79 7.02 -4.61
C ASN A 23 -9.36 6.73 -5.05
N LEU A 24 -8.55 7.79 -5.05
CA LEU A 24 -7.10 7.68 -5.20
C LEU A 24 -6.46 8.12 -3.88
N SER A 25 -5.44 7.42 -3.39
CA SER A 25 -4.69 7.85 -2.23
C SER A 25 -3.18 7.68 -2.41
N VAL A 26 -2.44 8.57 -1.75
CA VAL A 26 -0.98 8.54 -1.65
C VAL A 26 -0.65 8.41 -0.17
N GLY A 27 0.29 7.54 0.18
CA GLY A 27 0.72 7.41 1.56
C GLY A 27 1.84 6.42 1.77
N TRP A 28 2.19 6.25 3.04
CA TRP A 28 3.00 5.14 3.52
C TRP A 28 2.09 4.14 4.24
N GLY A 29 2.50 2.88 4.23
CA GLY A 29 1.84 1.80 4.98
C GLY A 29 1.82 0.50 4.18
N THR A 30 1.62 -0.62 4.86
CA THR A 30 1.55 -1.94 4.18
C THR A 30 0.46 -1.98 3.11
N ASP A 31 -0.72 -1.39 3.36
CA ASP A 31 -1.82 -1.29 2.39
C ASP A 31 -1.61 -0.22 1.31
N HIS A 32 -0.47 0.47 1.33
CA HIS A 32 0.06 1.32 0.26
C HIS A 32 1.35 0.74 -0.31
N GLY A 33 1.68 -0.52 0.01
CA GLY A 33 2.87 -1.20 -0.49
C GLY A 33 4.19 -0.67 0.07
N GLY A 34 4.23 -0.03 1.25
CA GLY A 34 5.48 0.33 1.93
C GLY A 34 5.72 1.81 2.14
N ALA A 35 6.91 2.31 1.80
CA ALA A 35 7.39 3.63 2.19
C ALA A 35 6.68 4.79 1.48
N ALA A 36 6.41 4.67 0.19
CA ALA A 36 5.61 5.64 -0.56
C ALA A 36 4.87 4.94 -1.70
N GLY A 37 3.55 4.95 -1.65
CA GLY A 37 2.74 4.28 -2.66
C GLY A 37 1.44 4.96 -2.97
N LEU A 38 0.90 4.51 -4.10
CA LEU A 38 -0.39 4.87 -4.64
C LEU A 38 -1.35 3.73 -4.40
N ARG A 39 -2.57 4.08 -4.01
CA ARG A 39 -3.68 3.15 -3.85
C ARG A 39 -4.87 3.69 -4.65
N TYR A 40 -5.41 2.87 -5.52
CA TYR A 40 -6.65 3.15 -6.24
C TYR A 40 -7.73 2.21 -5.73
N ALA A 41 -8.86 2.76 -5.29
CA ALA A 41 -9.94 2.04 -4.66
C ALA A 41 -11.27 2.25 -5.40
N LEU A 42 -12.06 1.19 -5.48
CA LEU A 42 -13.45 1.21 -5.95
C LEU A 42 -14.37 1.08 -4.74
N ASN A 43 -15.25 2.06 -4.56
CA ASN A 43 -16.24 2.14 -3.51
C ASN A 43 -17.49 1.33 -3.87
N ARG A 44 -17.89 0.43 -2.97
CA ARG A 44 -19.08 -0.42 -3.09
C ARG A 44 -19.82 -0.45 -1.76
N GLY A 45 -20.62 0.59 -1.53
CA GLY A 45 -21.35 0.78 -0.27
C GLY A 45 -20.39 0.91 0.91
N ALA A 46 -20.53 0.02 1.90
CA ALA A 46 -19.66 -0.01 3.08
C ALA A 46 -18.29 -0.66 2.83
N SER A 47 -17.96 -1.06 1.59
CA SER A 47 -16.72 -1.74 1.25
C SER A 47 -15.90 -1.00 0.20
N LYS A 48 -14.58 -1.17 0.23
CA LYS A 48 -13.68 -0.80 -0.86
C LYS A 48 -12.86 -1.99 -1.30
N TYR A 49 -12.64 -2.07 -2.60
CA TYR A 49 -11.68 -2.98 -3.23
C TYR A 49 -10.60 -2.14 -3.86
N TYR A 50 -9.33 -2.44 -3.60
CA TYR A 50 -8.25 -1.56 -4.01
C TYR A 50 -7.05 -2.32 -4.56
N GLY A 51 -6.30 -1.65 -5.43
CA GLY A 51 -4.99 -2.06 -5.90
C GLY A 51 -3.96 -1.00 -5.54
N THR A 52 -2.73 -1.44 -5.27
CA THR A 52 -1.62 -0.56 -4.90
C THR A 52 -0.37 -0.81 -5.71
N VAL A 53 0.38 0.28 -5.90
CA VAL A 53 1.73 0.26 -6.47
C VAL A 53 2.60 1.24 -5.69
N SER A 54 3.84 0.88 -5.43
CA SER A 54 4.68 1.64 -4.50
C SER A 54 6.16 1.56 -4.83
N LEU A 55 6.89 2.50 -4.23
CA LEU A 55 8.31 2.36 -3.98
C LEU A 55 8.46 1.93 -2.52
N LEU A 56 8.98 0.71 -2.31
CA LEU A 56 9.17 0.08 -1.00
C LEU A 56 10.37 0.69 -0.27
N GLY A 57 11.45 0.98 -1.00
CA GLY A 57 12.67 1.51 -0.43
C GLY A 57 13.74 1.78 -1.48
N TYR A 58 14.80 2.47 -1.07
CA TYR A 58 16.01 2.68 -1.86
C TYR A 58 17.23 2.41 -0.99
N SER A 59 18.15 1.60 -1.49
CA SER A 59 19.50 1.44 -0.94
C SER A 59 20.54 1.89 -1.95
N SER A 60 21.66 2.44 -1.49
CA SER A 60 22.79 2.81 -2.34
C SER A 60 23.44 1.61 -3.04
N SER A 61 23.34 0.43 -2.44
CA SER A 61 23.90 -0.83 -2.96
C SER A 61 22.91 -1.55 -3.88
N ALA A 62 21.69 -1.77 -3.41
CA ALA A 62 20.69 -2.60 -4.10
C ALA A 62 19.73 -1.81 -5.02
N GLY A 63 19.74 -0.48 -4.97
CA GLY A 63 18.85 0.36 -5.77
C GLY A 63 17.44 0.51 -5.20
N ALA A 64 16.48 0.85 -6.06
CA ALA A 64 15.08 1.10 -5.67
C ALA A 64 14.23 -0.15 -5.87
N GLU A 65 13.41 -0.46 -4.87
CA GLU A 65 12.50 -1.60 -4.90
C GLU A 65 11.04 -1.17 -4.97
N ALA A 66 10.25 -1.91 -5.75
CA ALA A 66 8.85 -1.59 -6.01
C ALA A 66 7.92 -2.64 -5.39
N GLY A 67 6.80 -2.17 -4.85
CA GLY A 67 5.77 -3.00 -4.24
C GLY A 67 4.45 -2.90 -4.97
N TYR A 68 3.63 -3.93 -4.78
CA TYR A 68 2.28 -3.97 -5.30
C TYR A 68 1.40 -4.86 -4.44
N GLY A 69 0.09 -4.73 -4.60
CA GLY A 69 -0.86 -5.65 -4.02
C GLY A 69 -2.29 -5.26 -4.30
N VAL A 70 -3.18 -6.04 -3.73
CA VAL A 70 -4.62 -5.82 -3.77
C VAL A 70 -5.18 -5.98 -2.38
N GLY A 71 -6.31 -5.35 -2.10
CA GLY A 71 -6.95 -5.50 -0.81
C GLY A 71 -8.42 -5.14 -0.83
N TRP A 72 -9.01 -5.39 0.33
CA TRP A 72 -10.40 -5.10 0.62
C TRP A 72 -10.48 -4.47 2.01
N GLU A 73 -11.36 -3.50 2.18
CA GLU A 73 -11.69 -2.97 3.50
C GLU A 73 -13.19 -2.69 3.61
N HIS A 74 -13.69 -2.70 4.83
CA HIS A 74 -15.09 -2.57 5.17
C HIS A 74 -15.27 -1.66 6.38
N LEU A 75 -16.29 -0.81 6.35
CA LEU A 75 -16.68 0.01 7.48
C LEU A 75 -17.16 -0.86 8.65
N VAL A 76 -16.57 -0.64 9.82
CA VAL A 76 -16.89 -1.39 11.04
C VAL A 76 -17.56 -0.54 12.10
N SER A 77 -17.44 0.79 12.01
CA SER A 77 -18.10 1.71 12.91
C SER A 77 -18.26 3.09 12.27
N GLY A 78 -19.50 3.56 12.22
CA GLY A 78 -19.87 4.82 11.57
C GLY A 78 -19.39 4.86 10.12
N ASP A 79 -18.90 6.03 9.71
CA ASP A 79 -18.36 6.31 8.39
C ASP A 79 -16.84 6.53 8.41
N LYS A 80 -16.15 6.25 9.52
CA LYS A 80 -14.72 6.60 9.70
C LYS A 80 -13.81 5.43 10.00
N HIS A 81 -14.33 4.34 10.53
CA HIS A 81 -13.52 3.21 10.97
C HIS A 81 -13.68 2.06 10.00
N ALA A 82 -12.58 1.58 9.42
CA ALA A 82 -12.58 0.44 8.53
C ALA A 82 -11.57 -0.63 8.96
N LEU A 83 -11.95 -1.89 8.79
CA LEU A 83 -11.05 -3.04 8.85
C LEU A 83 -10.88 -3.62 7.45
N GLY A 84 -9.73 -4.23 7.19
CA GLY A 84 -9.45 -4.78 5.89
C GLY A 84 -8.40 -5.86 5.88
N VAL A 85 -8.24 -6.44 4.70
CA VAL A 85 -7.18 -7.38 4.38
C VAL A 85 -6.45 -6.89 3.13
N PHE A 86 -5.14 -7.11 3.11
CA PHE A 86 -4.26 -6.81 2.00
C PHE A 86 -3.46 -8.05 1.64
N ALA A 87 -3.25 -8.27 0.36
CA ALA A 87 -2.43 -9.33 -0.20
C ALA A 87 -1.46 -8.74 -1.23
N GLY A 88 -0.17 -8.94 -1.04
CA GLY A 88 0.85 -8.35 -1.90
C GLY A 88 2.22 -8.32 -1.24
N THR A 89 3.03 -7.34 -1.61
CA THR A 89 4.34 -7.12 -0.97
C THR A 89 4.14 -6.46 0.40
N VAL A 90 4.57 -7.14 1.46
CA VAL A 90 4.37 -6.69 2.84
C VAL A 90 5.64 -6.15 3.50
N ALA A 91 6.82 -6.55 3.02
CA ALA A 91 8.10 -6.07 3.53
C ALA A 91 9.22 -6.22 2.50
N VAL A 92 10.30 -5.44 2.71
CA VAL A 92 11.59 -5.58 2.03
C VAL A 92 12.70 -5.51 3.05
N ASP A 93 13.72 -6.34 2.89
CA ASP A 93 15.00 -6.20 3.57
C ASP A 93 16.12 -5.99 2.57
N PHE A 94 17.05 -5.12 2.96
CA PHE A 94 18.29 -4.88 2.23
C PHE A 94 19.45 -5.41 3.07
N ASN A 95 20.24 -6.32 2.52
CA ASN A 95 21.44 -6.86 3.17
C ASN A 95 22.63 -6.77 2.21
N GLY A 96 23.43 -5.72 2.36
CA GLY A 96 24.51 -5.43 1.39
C GLY A 96 23.93 -5.16 0.01
N ASP A 97 24.34 -5.95 -0.99
CA ASP A 97 23.88 -5.85 -2.38
C ASP A 97 22.64 -6.72 -2.68
N GLU A 98 22.16 -7.48 -1.70
CA GLU A 98 21.01 -8.36 -1.84
C GLU A 98 19.72 -7.71 -1.32
N THR A 99 18.62 -7.94 -2.05
CA THR A 99 17.26 -7.56 -1.66
C THR A 99 16.43 -8.81 -1.43
N ALA A 100 15.74 -8.89 -0.28
CA ALA A 100 14.67 -9.84 -0.04
C ALA A 100 13.31 -9.14 -0.08
N VAL A 101 12.41 -9.62 -0.94
CA VAL A 101 11.04 -9.11 -1.07
C VAL A 101 10.07 -10.13 -0.51
N TYR A 102 9.27 -9.73 0.47
CA TYR A 102 8.32 -10.60 1.15
C TYR A 102 6.91 -10.37 0.64
N HIS A 103 6.29 -11.44 0.16
CA HIS A 103 4.89 -11.47 -0.28
C HIS A 103 4.04 -12.17 0.75
N GLY A 104 2.87 -11.60 1.06
CA GLY A 104 2.05 -12.13 2.13
C GLY A 104 0.72 -11.44 2.29
N LEU A 105 0.17 -11.57 3.49
CA LEU A 105 -1.11 -11.02 3.89
C LEU A 105 -0.93 -10.03 5.04
N ALA A 106 -1.79 -9.02 5.07
CA ALA A 106 -1.89 -8.10 6.19
C ALA A 106 -3.36 -7.88 6.59
N GLY A 107 -3.61 -7.84 7.89
CA GLY A 107 -4.85 -7.30 8.46
C GLY A 107 -4.66 -5.82 8.74
N THR A 108 -5.59 -4.98 8.29
CA THR A 108 -5.46 -3.52 8.33
C THR A 108 -6.59 -2.87 9.11
N TYR A 109 -6.29 -1.79 9.83
CA TYR A 109 -7.28 -0.89 10.41
C TYR A 109 -6.99 0.54 9.94
N ASN A 110 -8.03 1.23 9.49
CA ASN A 110 -7.96 2.59 8.94
C ASN A 110 -9.00 3.51 9.60
N TYR A 111 -8.57 4.72 9.94
CA TYR A 111 -9.42 5.81 10.42
C TYR A 111 -9.40 6.97 9.42
N TYR A 112 -10.59 7.34 8.94
CA TYR A 112 -10.84 8.39 7.95
C TYR A 112 -11.37 9.64 8.66
N PHE A 113 -10.61 10.74 8.67
CA PHE A 113 -10.98 11.91 9.49
C PHE A 113 -12.30 12.59 9.07
N ARG A 114 -12.63 12.54 7.79
CA ARG A 114 -13.80 13.23 7.20
C ARG A 114 -14.87 12.31 6.63
N GLY A 115 -14.64 10.99 6.64
CA GLY A 115 -15.56 10.00 6.06
C GLY A 115 -14.85 9.05 5.11
N PHE A 116 -15.40 7.85 4.96
CA PHE A 116 -14.78 6.72 4.28
C PHE A 116 -14.47 7.01 2.83
N SER A 117 -15.43 7.56 2.08
CA SER A 117 -15.30 7.87 0.64
C SER A 117 -14.86 9.30 0.37
N GLU A 118 -14.65 10.10 1.42
CA GLU A 118 -14.39 11.52 1.32
C GLU A 118 -12.91 11.83 1.11
N ARG A 119 -12.62 13.00 0.55
CA ARG A 119 -11.26 13.55 0.50
C ARG A 119 -10.77 13.85 1.92
N THR A 120 -9.81 13.06 2.40
CA THR A 120 -9.44 13.06 3.81
C THR A 120 -8.03 12.56 4.10
N LEU A 121 -7.53 12.93 5.29
CA LEU A 121 -6.37 12.27 5.89
C LEU A 121 -6.81 10.91 6.43
N VAL A 122 -5.95 9.92 6.28
CA VAL A 122 -6.15 8.56 6.78
C VAL A 122 -4.96 8.18 7.65
N VAL A 123 -5.26 7.69 8.86
CA VAL A 123 -4.27 7.09 9.76
C VAL A 123 -4.67 5.66 10.04
N GLY A 124 -3.70 4.78 10.24
CA GLY A 124 -4.01 3.38 10.43
C GLY A 124 -2.85 2.56 10.94
N GLY A 125 -3.11 1.27 11.05
CA GLY A 125 -2.11 0.28 11.40
C GLY A 125 -2.41 -1.04 10.72
N SER A 126 -1.40 -1.89 10.64
CA SER A 126 -1.54 -3.23 10.11
C SER A 126 -0.67 -4.21 10.87
N ILE A 127 -1.11 -5.46 10.87
CA ILE A 127 -0.33 -6.63 11.24
C ILE A 127 -0.12 -7.44 9.97
N TYR A 128 1.08 -7.93 9.71
CA TYR A 128 1.38 -8.64 8.47
C TYR A 128 2.20 -9.90 8.72
N GLY A 129 2.09 -10.84 7.78
CA GLY A 129 2.90 -12.05 7.67
C GLY A 129 3.18 -12.34 6.20
N GLY A 130 4.41 -12.67 5.85
CA GLY A 130 4.79 -12.96 4.47
C GLY A 130 6.04 -13.80 4.34
N THR A 131 6.27 -14.32 3.14
CA THR A 131 7.38 -15.21 2.81
C THR A 131 8.14 -14.68 1.59
N THR A 132 9.42 -15.02 1.46
CA THR A 132 10.27 -14.60 0.35
C THR A 132 10.25 -15.64 -0.78
N SER A 133 10.41 -15.20 -2.02
CA SER A 133 10.49 -16.09 -3.20
C SER A 133 11.91 -16.38 -3.66
N SER A 134 12.93 -15.73 -3.07
CA SER A 134 14.31 -15.82 -3.52
C SER A 134 14.96 -17.14 -3.06
N ASN A 135 15.27 -17.97 -4.04
CA ASN A 135 15.73 -19.36 -3.92
C ASN A 135 17.26 -19.44 -3.67
N GLU A 136 17.75 -18.77 -2.63
CA GLU A 136 19.13 -18.94 -2.17
C GLU A 136 19.12 -19.63 -0.80
N ARG A 137 20.04 -20.60 -0.64
CA ARG A 137 20.13 -21.63 0.43
C ARG A 137 20.32 -21.09 1.87
N LEU A 138 19.92 -19.85 2.16
CA LEU A 138 20.14 -19.17 3.44
C LEU A 138 18.89 -18.49 4.03
N PHE A 139 17.74 -18.48 3.34
CA PHE A 139 16.55 -17.72 3.79
C PHE A 139 15.25 -18.53 3.69
N GLU A 140 15.06 -19.49 4.61
CA GLU A 140 13.72 -19.85 5.11
C GLU A 140 13.38 -18.87 6.23
N ASP A 141 12.86 -17.69 5.91
CA ASP A 141 12.37 -16.80 6.98
C ASP A 141 11.01 -16.23 6.59
N ASP A 142 9.99 -16.75 7.25
CA ASP A 142 8.73 -16.04 7.35
C ASP A 142 8.96 -14.73 8.09
N LYS A 143 8.35 -13.65 7.60
CA LYS A 143 8.44 -12.33 8.20
C LYS A 143 7.10 -11.88 8.73
N TYR A 144 7.07 -11.51 10.00
CA TYR A 144 5.90 -10.98 10.68
C TYR A 144 6.19 -9.62 11.28
N GLY A 145 5.18 -8.75 11.34
CA GLY A 145 5.38 -7.44 11.94
C GLY A 145 4.12 -6.60 12.05
N ILE A 146 4.33 -5.39 12.56
CA ILE A 146 3.32 -4.35 12.66
C ILE A 146 3.80 -3.10 11.93
N ASN A 147 2.89 -2.35 11.33
CA ASN A 147 3.22 -1.15 10.58
C ASN A 147 2.16 -0.07 10.79
N ALA A 148 2.60 1.18 10.96
CA ALA A 148 1.73 2.34 11.05
C ALA A 148 1.56 2.98 9.67
N LYS A 149 0.37 3.51 9.40
CA LYS A 149 -0.01 4.12 8.13
C LYS A 149 -0.32 5.60 8.28
N LEU A 150 0.11 6.38 7.29
CA LEU A 150 -0.35 7.76 7.06
C LEU A 150 -0.57 7.95 5.56
N ALA A 151 -1.77 8.36 5.17
CA ALA A 151 -2.11 8.59 3.77
C ALA A 151 -3.06 9.78 3.61
N PHE A 152 -3.10 10.33 2.41
CA PHE A 152 -4.10 11.28 1.99
C PHE A 152 -4.92 10.69 0.84
N GLN A 153 -6.24 10.70 0.99
CA GLN A 153 -7.21 10.20 0.02
C GLN A 153 -7.92 11.37 -0.67
N TRP A 154 -8.12 11.24 -1.98
CA TRP A 154 -8.99 12.08 -2.80
C TRP A 154 -10.19 11.28 -3.26
#